data_AF-X0UX93-F1
#
_entry.id   AF-X0UX93-F1
#
_cell.length_a   1.000
_cell.length_b   1.000
_cell.length_c   1.000
_cell.angle_alpha   90.00
_cell.angle_beta   90.00
_cell.angle_gamma   90.00
#
_symmetry.space_group_name_H-M   'P 1'
#
loop_
_entity.id
_entity.type
_entity.pdbx_description
1 polymer ?
#
loop_
_entity_poly.entity_id
_entity_poly.type
_entity_poly.pdbx_seq_one_letter_code
_entity_poly.pdbx_strand_id
1 'polypeptide(L)'
;ANSMMSKILRIVSVERGYDPRVFTLVAFGGAGPMHVCALAEELGIGHVIVPPSPGMFSALGLLTADLFHDYSRPVIRDAEEADPAELERLYREMEVDGAATLSQEGIPERHRSFQRTLDIRYRGQGFELSVDTRKPVTRSSIAESVKAFHVKHNEVYGYSAEEEPTEIVNAKLRVIG
;
A
#
# COMPACT_ATOMS: atom_id res chain seq x y z
N ALA A 1 -20.81 10.35 -22.07
CA ALA A 1 -20.48 10.10 -20.65
C ALA A 1 -20.05 8.65 -20.42
N ASN A 2 -20.95 7.66 -20.58
CA ASN A 2 -20.65 6.25 -20.30
C ASN A 2 -19.44 5.69 -21.06
N SER A 3 -19.31 5.98 -22.36
CA SER A 3 -18.16 5.52 -23.16
C SER A 3 -16.80 6.02 -22.61
N MET A 4 -16.75 7.22 -22.02
CA MET A 4 -15.52 7.73 -21.39
C MET A 4 -15.26 7.05 -20.05
N MET A 5 -16.30 6.84 -19.23
CA MET A 5 -16.18 6.13 -17.95
C MET A 5 -15.76 4.67 -18.16
N SER A 6 -16.33 3.97 -19.14
CA SER A 6 -15.94 2.60 -19.50
C SER A 6 -14.48 2.51 -19.94
N LYS A 7 -14.01 3.45 -20.77
CA LYS A 7 -12.59 3.54 -21.14
C LYS A 7 -11.70 3.68 -19.90
N ILE A 8 -12.05 4.58 -18.98
CA ILE A 8 -11.29 4.76 -17.73
C ILE A 8 -11.29 3.46 -16.91
N LEU A 9 -12.44 2.78 -16.79
CA LEU A 9 -12.55 1.52 -16.07
C LEU A 9 -11.67 0.43 -16.71
N ARG A 10 -11.56 0.36 -18.04
CA ARG A 10 -10.65 -0.56 -18.75
C ARG A 10 -9.17 -0.23 -18.50
N ILE A 11 -8.80 1.05 -18.46
CA ILE A 11 -7.43 1.49 -18.16
C ILE A 11 -7.01 1.07 -16.75
N VAL A 12 -7.90 1.23 -15.76
CA VAL A 12 -7.58 0.88 -14.36
C VAL A 12 -7.74 -0.61 -14.03
N SER A 13 -8.24 -1.43 -14.97
CA SER A 13 -8.44 -2.87 -14.79
C SER A 13 -7.70 -3.70 -15.86
N VAL A 14 -8.27 -3.82 -17.06
CA VAL A 14 -7.78 -4.64 -18.17
C VAL A 14 -6.34 -4.29 -18.53
N GLU A 15 -6.00 -3.00 -18.66
CA GLU A 15 -4.64 -2.59 -19.01
C GLU A 15 -3.62 -2.83 -17.89
N ARG A 16 -4.09 -3.09 -16.67
CA ARG A 16 -3.28 -3.55 -15.54
C ARG A 16 -3.30 -5.07 -15.36
N GLY A 17 -3.84 -5.81 -16.32
CA GLY A 17 -3.89 -7.27 -16.31
C GLY A 17 -5.05 -7.88 -15.50
N TYR A 18 -5.98 -7.07 -15.00
CA TYR A 18 -7.13 -7.55 -14.23
C TYR A 18 -8.33 -7.89 -15.13
N ASP A 19 -9.03 -8.99 -14.83
CA ASP A 19 -10.31 -9.34 -15.46
C ASP A 19 -11.47 -8.61 -14.73
N PRO A 20 -12.15 -7.61 -15.32
CA PRO A 20 -13.20 -6.86 -14.65
C PRO A 20 -14.36 -7.73 -14.17
N ARG A 21 -14.61 -8.85 -14.85
CA ARG A 21 -15.79 -9.72 -14.60
C ARG A 21 -15.75 -10.40 -13.24
N VAL A 22 -14.57 -10.53 -12.63
CA VAL A 22 -14.42 -11.10 -11.29
C VAL A 22 -14.61 -10.07 -10.17
N PHE A 23 -14.78 -8.78 -10.51
CA PHE A 23 -14.96 -7.71 -9.54
C PHE A 23 -16.44 -7.38 -9.31
N THR A 24 -16.70 -6.68 -8.21
CA THR A 24 -17.98 -6.01 -7.95
C THR A 24 -17.79 -4.50 -8.18
N LEU A 25 -18.68 -3.89 -8.96
CA LEU A 25 -18.63 -2.46 -9.23
C LEU A 25 -19.38 -1.69 -8.13
N VAL A 26 -18.66 -0.90 -7.34
CA VAL A 26 -19.25 -0.03 -6.32
C VAL A 26 -19.49 1.36 -6.92
N ALA A 27 -20.75 1.79 -7.02
CA ALA A 27 -21.10 3.10 -7.57
C ALA A 27 -21.55 4.07 -6.48
N PHE A 28 -20.73 5.09 -6.26
CA PHE A 28 -20.99 6.19 -5.34
C PHE A 28 -20.79 7.55 -6.03
N GLY A 29 -20.91 8.63 -5.27
CA GLY A 29 -20.99 9.99 -5.78
C GLY A 29 -22.40 10.35 -6.25
N GLY A 30 -22.62 11.62 -6.57
CA GLY A 30 -23.95 12.12 -6.94
C GLY A 30 -24.48 11.51 -8.25
N ALA A 31 -23.60 11.15 -9.19
CA ALA A 31 -23.97 10.65 -10.50
C ALA A 31 -23.66 9.16 -10.74
N GLY A 32 -22.82 8.53 -9.91
CA GLY A 32 -22.36 7.15 -10.12
C GLY A 32 -23.50 6.14 -10.33
N PRO A 33 -24.52 6.09 -9.45
CA PRO A 33 -25.63 5.16 -9.59
C PRO A 33 -26.45 5.31 -10.89
N MET A 34 -26.44 6.50 -11.52
CA MET A 34 -27.17 6.73 -12.78
C MET A 34 -26.52 6.02 -13.98
N HIS A 35 -25.22 5.72 -13.90
CA HIS A 35 -24.43 5.16 -15.00
C HIS A 35 -24.05 3.69 -14.80
N VAL A 36 -24.18 3.19 -13.58
CA VAL A 36 -23.54 1.94 -13.16
C VAL A 36 -24.01 0.70 -13.91
N CYS A 37 -25.30 0.56 -14.20
CA CYS A 37 -25.82 -0.63 -14.90
C CYS A 37 -25.24 -0.74 -16.31
N ALA A 38 -25.26 0.36 -17.07
CA ALA A 38 -24.71 0.39 -18.43
C ALA A 38 -23.20 0.12 -18.45
N LEU A 39 -22.47 0.62 -17.44
CA LEU A 39 -21.03 0.36 -17.30
C LEU A 39 -20.75 -1.10 -16.93
N ALA A 40 -21.54 -1.67 -16.02
CA ALA A 40 -21.42 -3.06 -15.63
C ALA A 40 -21.68 -4.01 -16.82
N GLU A 41 -22.73 -3.75 -17.61
CA GLU A 41 -23.03 -4.49 -18.84
C GLU A 41 -21.88 -4.40 -19.86
N GLU A 42 -21.35 -3.20 -20.12
CA GLU A 42 -20.26 -2.97 -21.09
C GLU A 42 -18.96 -3.69 -20.71
N LEU A 43 -18.74 -3.92 -19.41
CA LEU A 43 -17.55 -4.55 -18.85
C LEU A 43 -17.78 -6.03 -18.47
N GLY A 44 -19.01 -6.53 -18.60
CA GLY A 44 -19.39 -7.88 -18.19
C GLY A 44 -19.35 -8.13 -16.68
N ILE A 45 -19.48 -7.08 -15.87
CA ILE A 45 -19.47 -7.16 -14.41
C ILE A 45 -20.82 -7.68 -13.92
N GLY A 46 -20.80 -8.80 -13.19
CA GLY A 46 -22.03 -9.46 -12.73
C GLY A 46 -22.66 -8.85 -11.48
N HIS A 47 -21.92 -8.06 -10.70
CA HIS A 47 -22.39 -7.53 -9.43
C HIS A 47 -22.12 -6.03 -9.29
N VAL A 48 -23.15 -5.31 -8.85
CA VAL A 48 -23.10 -3.88 -8.57
C VAL A 48 -23.54 -3.62 -7.13
N ILE A 49 -22.81 -2.76 -6.42
CA ILE A 49 -23.20 -2.26 -5.10
C ILE A 49 -23.42 -0.75 -5.20
N VAL A 50 -24.60 -0.31 -4.79
CA VAL A 50 -24.91 1.11 -4.55
C VAL A 50 -25.12 1.29 -3.04
N PRO A 51 -24.25 2.02 -2.34
CA PRO A 51 -24.42 2.25 -0.91
C PRO A 51 -25.66 3.13 -0.65
N PRO A 52 -26.30 3.05 0.55
CA PRO A 52 -27.56 3.76 0.84
C PRO A 52 -27.51 5.29 0.64
N SER A 53 -26.34 5.90 0.75
CA SER A 53 -26.11 7.33 0.54
C SER A 53 -24.93 7.56 -0.39
N PRO A 54 -25.07 7.28 -1.69
CA PRO A 54 -23.95 7.29 -2.63
C PRO A 54 -23.34 8.68 -2.77
N GLY A 55 -24.15 9.74 -2.75
CA GLY A 55 -23.68 11.13 -2.79
C GLY A 55 -22.84 11.56 -1.57
N MET A 56 -22.97 10.89 -0.43
CA MET A 56 -22.22 11.20 0.80
C MET A 56 -21.12 10.20 1.11
N PHE A 57 -20.91 9.21 0.26
CA PHE A 57 -20.04 8.07 0.56
C PHE A 57 -18.58 8.48 0.83
N SER A 58 -18.08 9.53 0.17
CA SER A 58 -16.75 10.08 0.45
C SER A 58 -16.65 10.75 1.83
N ALA A 59 -17.70 11.44 2.27
CA ALA A 59 -17.75 12.04 3.60
C ALA A 59 -17.82 10.96 4.69
N LEU A 60 -18.56 9.87 4.43
CA LEU A 60 -18.57 8.70 5.30
C LEU A 60 -17.17 8.09 5.42
N GLY A 61 -16.47 7.92 4.30
CA GLY A 61 -15.09 7.40 4.30
C GLY A 61 -14.13 8.26 5.14
N LEU A 62 -14.28 9.58 5.12
CA LEU A 62 -13.50 10.48 5.98
C LEU A 62 -13.82 10.30 7.47
N LEU A 63 -15.08 10.05 7.82
CA LEU A 63 -15.52 9.85 9.20
C LEU A 63 -15.10 8.49 9.79
N THR A 64 -14.89 7.49 8.93
CA THR A 64 -14.56 6.12 9.34
C THR A 64 -13.11 5.74 9.06
N ALA A 65 -12.30 6.64 8.50
CA ALA A 65 -10.90 6.35 8.24
C ALA A 65 -10.11 6.28 9.55
N ASP A 66 -9.25 5.29 9.67
CA ASP A 66 -8.27 5.23 10.75
C ASP A 66 -7.31 6.43 10.65
N LEU A 67 -6.89 6.94 11.80
CA LEU A 67 -5.88 7.99 11.85
C LEU A 67 -4.52 7.33 11.69
N PHE A 68 -3.73 7.76 10.71
CA PHE A 68 -2.39 7.22 10.55
C PHE A 68 -1.35 8.29 10.22
N HIS A 69 -0.12 8.03 10.65
CA HIS A 69 1.04 8.85 10.33
C HIS A 69 2.14 7.97 9.74
N ASP A 70 2.78 8.46 8.68
CA ASP A 70 3.89 7.81 8.02
C ASP A 70 5.21 8.48 8.40
N TYR A 71 6.14 7.69 8.92
CA TYR A 71 7.51 8.09 9.22
C TYR A 71 8.45 7.38 8.25
N SER A 72 9.48 8.09 7.80
CA SER A 72 10.52 7.55 6.95
C SER A 72 11.90 8.00 7.43
N ARG A 73 12.89 7.10 7.34
CA ARG A 73 14.30 7.38 7.56
C ARG A 73 15.12 6.84 6.39
N PRO A 74 15.94 7.66 5.72
CA PRO A 74 16.81 7.20 4.66
C PRO A 74 17.92 6.30 5.24
N VAL A 75 18.21 5.21 4.54
CA VAL A 75 19.26 4.24 4.89
C VAL A 75 20.32 4.19 3.79
N ILE A 76 19.88 4.01 2.54
CA ILE A 76 20.72 3.87 1.33
C ILE A 76 21.95 2.98 1.57
N ARG A 77 21.69 1.68 1.70
CA ARG A 77 22.72 0.64 1.88
C ARG A 77 22.37 -0.59 1.09
N ASP A 78 23.37 -1.35 0.68
CA ASP A 78 23.15 -2.70 0.20
C ASP A 78 22.44 -3.53 1.28
N ALA A 79 21.43 -4.30 0.89
CA ALA A 79 20.70 -5.16 1.82
C ALA A 79 21.65 -6.18 2.49
N GLU A 80 22.71 -6.57 1.78
CA GLU A 80 23.75 -7.44 2.31
C GLU A 80 24.72 -6.75 3.29
N GLU A 81 24.81 -5.42 3.29
CA GLU A 81 25.71 -4.68 4.19
C GLU A 81 24.94 -3.97 5.30
N ALA A 82 23.61 -3.92 5.21
CA ALA A 82 22.75 -3.28 6.21
C ALA A 82 22.92 -3.92 7.59
N ASP A 83 23.18 -3.08 8.60
CA ASP A 83 23.24 -3.47 10.01
C ASP A 83 21.82 -3.64 10.58
N PRO A 84 21.40 -4.86 10.97
CA PRO A 84 20.10 -5.08 11.57
C PRO A 84 19.88 -4.29 12.87
N ALA A 85 20.95 -4.05 13.65
CA ALA A 85 20.85 -3.32 14.91
C ALA A 85 20.56 -1.83 14.67
N GLU A 86 21.19 -1.23 13.64
CA GLU A 86 20.91 0.13 13.22
C GLU A 86 19.46 0.29 12.74
N LEU A 87 18.98 -0.62 11.87
CA LEU A 87 17.59 -0.59 11.41
C LEU A 87 16.59 -0.76 12.55
N GLU A 88 16.83 -1.70 13.47
CA GLU A 88 15.98 -1.87 14.65
C GLU A 88 15.95 -0.62 15.53
N ARG A 89 17.10 0.06 15.70
CA ARG A 89 17.17 1.33 16.43
C ARG A 89 16.32 2.40 15.75
N LEU A 90 16.45 2.59 14.43
CA LEU A 90 15.66 3.56 13.66
C LEU A 90 14.15 3.31 13.81
N TYR A 91 13.72 2.04 13.74
CA TYR A 91 12.32 1.71 13.95
C TYR A 91 11.84 2.01 15.37
N ARG A 92 12.63 1.73 16.40
CA ARG A 92 12.27 2.04 17.79
C ARG A 92 12.13 3.54 18.00
N GLU A 93 13.03 4.34 17.44
CA GLU A 93 12.95 5.80 17.48
C GLU A 93 11.64 6.29 16.84
N MET A 94 11.32 5.82 15.62
CA MET A 94 10.07 6.16 14.96
C MET A 94 8.83 5.66 15.73
N GLU A 95 8.89 4.50 16.38
CA GLU A 95 7.78 3.97 17.19
C GLU A 95 7.53 4.81 18.43
N VAL A 96 8.58 5.33 19.07
CA VAL A 96 8.47 6.27 20.19
C VAL A 96 7.83 7.58 19.72
N ASP A 97 8.32 8.16 18.63
CA ASP A 97 7.76 9.37 18.04
C ASP A 97 6.27 9.18 17.66
N GLY A 98 5.95 8.08 16.98
CA GLY A 98 4.60 7.76 16.55
C GLY A 98 3.64 7.47 17.70
N ALA A 99 4.11 6.80 18.76
CA ALA A 99 3.31 6.60 19.97
C ALA A 99 3.01 7.93 20.67
N ALA A 100 3.96 8.86 20.69
CA ALA A 100 3.77 10.20 21.24
C ALA A 100 2.74 11.00 20.43
N THR A 101 2.82 10.96 19.09
CA THR A 101 1.85 11.61 18.20
C THR A 101 0.43 11.08 18.44
N LEU A 102 0.22 9.76 18.38
CA LEU A 102 -1.11 9.17 18.61
C LEU A 102 -1.63 9.46 20.03
N SER A 103 -0.74 9.60 21.01
CA SER A 103 -1.14 10.00 22.37
C SER A 103 -1.61 11.45 22.45
N GLN A 104 -0.97 12.38 21.72
CA GLN A 104 -1.41 13.78 21.64
C GLN A 104 -2.76 13.91 20.94
N GLU A 105 -3.06 13.01 20.02
CA GLU A 105 -4.34 12.91 19.31
C GLU A 105 -5.42 12.16 20.10
N GLY A 106 -5.11 11.73 21.33
CA GLY A 106 -6.07 11.12 22.25
C GLY A 106 -6.38 9.64 21.96
N ILE A 107 -5.61 8.99 21.09
CA ILE A 107 -5.80 7.58 20.75
C ILE A 107 -5.24 6.69 21.87
N PRO A 108 -6.02 5.79 22.49
CA PRO A 108 -5.53 4.90 23.55
C PRO A 108 -4.63 3.78 23.00
N GLU A 109 -3.64 3.34 23.77
CA GLU A 109 -2.63 2.34 23.34
C GLU A 109 -3.22 1.08 22.70
N ARG A 110 -4.33 0.56 23.24
CA ARG A 110 -5.02 -0.64 22.72
C ARG A 110 -5.60 -0.49 21.30
N HIS A 111 -5.74 0.74 20.81
CA HIS A 111 -6.21 1.02 19.45
C HIS A 111 -5.06 1.35 18.50
N ARG A 112 -3.81 1.40 19.00
CA ARG A 112 -2.65 1.74 18.19
C ARG A 112 -2.07 0.49 17.55
N SER A 113 -1.69 0.59 16.27
CA SER A 113 -0.91 -0.44 15.59
C SER A 113 0.26 0.18 14.81
N PHE A 114 1.30 -0.61 14.58
CA PHE A 114 2.57 -0.17 14.03
C PHE A 114 2.99 -1.13 12.91
N GLN A 115 3.17 -0.62 11.70
CA GLN A 115 3.55 -1.39 10.53
C GLN A 115 4.92 -0.92 10.03
N ARG A 116 5.88 -1.84 10.01
CA ARG A 116 7.26 -1.59 9.58
C ARG A 116 7.45 -2.09 8.16
N THR A 117 8.00 -1.25 7.30
CA THR A 117 8.26 -1.55 5.87
C THR A 117 9.62 -1.03 5.43
N LEU A 118 10.28 -1.75 4.53
CA LEU A 118 11.50 -1.32 3.88
C LEU A 118 11.19 -0.96 2.42
N ASP A 119 11.68 0.19 1.97
CA ASP A 119 11.73 0.48 0.53
C ASP A 119 13.00 -0.14 -0.05
N ILE A 120 12.83 -1.07 -0.98
CA ILE A 120 13.92 -1.83 -1.60
C ILE A 120 13.90 -1.62 -3.11
N ARG A 121 15.09 -1.62 -3.72
CA ARG A 121 15.27 -1.60 -5.19
C ARG A 121 16.47 -2.45 -5.60
N TYR A 122 16.56 -2.81 -6.88
CA TYR A 122 17.85 -3.25 -7.42
C TYR A 122 18.83 -2.08 -7.50
N ARG A 123 20.12 -2.34 -7.31
CA ARG A 123 21.14 -1.30 -7.39
C ARG A 123 21.08 -0.59 -8.75
N GLY A 124 21.07 0.75 -8.72
CA GLY A 124 20.99 1.57 -9.93
C GLY A 124 19.59 1.73 -10.52
N GLN A 125 18.57 1.09 -9.96
CA GLN A 125 17.17 1.30 -10.35
C GLN A 125 16.66 2.66 -9.85
N GLY A 126 15.81 3.32 -10.65
CA GLY A 126 15.24 4.63 -10.32
C GLY A 126 14.00 4.60 -9.41
N PHE A 127 13.45 3.43 -9.12
CA PHE A 127 12.21 3.26 -8.37
C PHE A 127 12.35 2.14 -7.33
N GLU A 128 11.62 2.28 -6.23
CA GLU A 128 11.63 1.37 -5.08
C GLU A 128 10.25 0.75 -4.85
N LEU A 129 10.23 -0.43 -4.24
CA LEU A 129 9.02 -1.11 -3.81
C LEU A 129 9.07 -1.30 -2.29
N SER A 130 7.99 -0.91 -1.60
CA SER A 130 7.84 -1.12 -0.16
C SER A 130 7.46 -2.57 0.13
N VAL A 131 8.14 -3.20 1.09
CA VAL A 131 7.86 -4.56 1.57
C VAL A 131 7.85 -4.60 3.09
N ASP A 132 7.00 -5.44 3.66
CA ASP A 132 6.91 -5.59 5.11
C ASP A 132 8.21 -6.13 5.70
N THR A 133 8.56 -5.66 6.89
CA THR A 133 9.69 -6.20 7.65
C THR A 133 9.26 -6.59 9.06
N ARG A 134 9.87 -7.66 9.59
CA ARG A 134 9.52 -8.19 10.91
C ARG A 134 10.12 -7.35 12.04
N LYS A 135 9.47 -7.41 13.20
CA LYS A 135 9.95 -6.89 14.48
C LYS A 135 10.36 -8.05 15.39
N PRO A 136 11.59 -8.07 15.96
CA PRO A 136 12.68 -7.12 15.71
C PRO A 136 13.32 -7.34 14.32
N VAL A 137 14.01 -6.31 13.83
CA VAL A 137 14.83 -6.43 12.61
C VAL A 137 16.05 -7.31 12.92
N THR A 138 16.23 -8.33 12.09
CA THR A 138 17.31 -9.30 12.16
C THR A 138 17.87 -9.52 10.76
N ARG A 139 19.03 -10.16 10.66
CA ARG A 139 19.58 -10.47 9.34
C ARG A 139 18.66 -11.39 8.52
N SER A 140 17.98 -12.33 9.19
CA SER A 140 16.96 -13.18 8.57
C SER A 140 15.74 -12.39 8.09
N SER A 141 15.26 -11.40 8.86
CA SER A 141 14.09 -10.62 8.43
C SER A 141 14.41 -9.69 7.25
N ILE A 142 15.64 -9.18 7.16
CA ILE A 142 16.11 -8.44 5.98
C ILE A 142 16.10 -9.36 4.75
N ALA A 143 16.66 -10.57 4.85
CA ALA A 143 16.66 -11.54 3.76
C ALA A 143 15.23 -11.94 3.33
N GLU A 144 14.31 -12.09 4.28
CA GLU A 144 12.88 -12.31 3.98
C GLU A 144 12.24 -11.11 3.27
N SER A 145 12.59 -9.89 3.68
CA SER A 145 12.11 -8.65 3.03
C SER A 145 12.62 -8.58 1.58
N VAL A 146 13.89 -8.93 1.33
CA VAL A 146 14.47 -9.01 -0.02
C VAL A 146 13.75 -10.05 -0.89
N LYS A 147 13.45 -11.24 -0.34
CA LYS A 147 12.64 -12.24 -1.03
C LYS A 147 11.24 -11.73 -1.38
N ALA A 148 10.58 -11.07 -0.43
CA ALA A 148 9.28 -10.44 -0.67
C ALA A 148 9.36 -9.35 -1.75
N PHE A 149 10.49 -8.63 -1.81
CA PHE A 149 10.75 -7.64 -2.86
C PHE A 149 10.85 -8.30 -4.23
N HIS A 150 11.58 -9.41 -4.39
CA HIS A 150 11.65 -10.10 -5.69
C HIS A 150 10.27 -10.58 -6.16
N VAL A 151 9.47 -11.16 -5.26
CA VAL A 151 8.08 -11.57 -5.57
C VAL A 151 7.26 -10.37 -6.03
N LYS A 152 7.27 -9.29 -5.25
CA LYS A 152 6.51 -8.06 -5.56
C LYS A 152 7.00 -7.40 -6.86
N HIS A 153 8.30 -7.43 -7.13
CA HIS A 153 8.86 -6.90 -8.37
C HIS A 153 8.36 -7.70 -9.58
N ASN A 154 8.28 -9.03 -9.48
CA ASN A 154 7.70 -9.86 -10.53
C ASN A 154 6.20 -9.61 -10.72
N GLU A 155 5.44 -9.42 -9.63
CA GLU A 155 4.02 -9.06 -9.73
C GLU A 155 3.78 -7.71 -10.41
N VAL A 156 4.62 -6.71 -10.13
CA VAL A 156 4.45 -5.34 -10.65
C VAL A 156 5.02 -5.18 -12.06
N TYR A 157 6.17 -5.80 -12.36
CA TYR A 157 6.93 -5.56 -13.59
C TYR A 157 7.07 -6.80 -14.50
N GLY A 158 6.58 -7.97 -14.07
CA GLY A 158 6.63 -9.22 -14.85
C GLY A 158 7.98 -9.93 -14.86
N TYR A 159 8.93 -9.51 -14.03
CA TYR A 159 10.22 -10.18 -13.84
C TYR A 159 10.82 -9.90 -12.46
N SER A 160 11.76 -10.73 -12.01
CA SER A 160 12.68 -10.47 -10.88
C SER A 160 14.11 -10.77 -11.30
N ALA A 161 15.09 -10.09 -10.70
CA ALA A 161 16.52 -10.28 -10.94
C ALA A 161 17.19 -10.73 -9.64
N GLU A 162 16.91 -11.96 -9.20
CA GLU A 162 17.31 -12.46 -7.87
C GLU A 162 18.83 -12.52 -7.65
N GLU A 163 19.61 -12.52 -8.72
CA GLU A 163 21.08 -12.50 -8.67
C GLU A 163 21.66 -11.07 -8.56
N GLU A 164 20.84 -10.04 -8.80
CA GLU A 164 21.28 -8.65 -8.77
C GLU A 164 21.28 -8.09 -7.33
N PRO A 165 22.30 -7.30 -6.95
CA PRO A 165 22.35 -6.70 -5.62
C PRO A 165 21.17 -5.75 -5.38
N THR A 166 20.63 -5.80 -4.17
CA THR A 166 19.51 -4.95 -3.74
C THR A 166 19.96 -3.90 -2.74
N GLU A 167 19.37 -2.71 -2.83
CA GLU A 167 19.58 -1.59 -1.90
C GLU A 167 18.32 -1.36 -1.06
N ILE A 168 18.51 -1.22 0.25
CA ILE A 168 17.51 -0.66 1.16
C ILE A 168 17.65 0.85 1.10
N VAL A 169 16.61 1.53 0.60
CA VAL A 169 16.61 2.99 0.44
C VAL A 169 16.05 3.66 1.69
N ASN A 170 14.89 3.19 2.19
CA ASN A 170 14.23 3.76 3.36
C ASN A 170 13.78 2.68 4.36
N ALA A 171 13.83 3.02 5.65
CA ALA A 171 13.06 2.35 6.69
C ALA A 171 11.82 3.18 7.01
N LYS A 172 10.63 2.58 6.93
CA LYS A 172 9.34 3.27 7.03
C LYS A 172 8.44 2.66 8.06
N LEU A 173 7.85 3.51 8.88
CA LEU A 173 6.88 3.13 9.90
C LEU A 173 5.56 3.83 9.62
N ARG A 174 4.49 3.06 9.46
CA ARG A 174 3.13 3.57 9.56
C ARG A 174 2.59 3.29 10.95
N VAL A 175 2.15 4.34 11.65
CA VAL A 175 1.42 4.20 12.91
C VAL A 175 -0.05 4.47 12.66
N ILE A 176 -0.93 3.65 13.20
CA ILE A 176 -2.37 3.66 12.93
C ILE A 176 -3.11 3.69 14.27
N GLY A 177 -4.18 4.47 14.38
CA GLY A 177 -4.94 4.72 15.59
C GLY A 177 -6.44 4.94 15.37
#